data_AF-A0A969E2D4-F1
#
_entry.id   AF-A0A969E2D4-F1
#
_cell.length_a   1.000
_cell.length_b   1.000
_cell.length_c   1.000
_cell.angle_alpha   90.00
_cell.angle_beta   90.00
_cell.angle_gamma   90.00
#
_symmetry.space_group_name_H-M   'P 1'
#
loop_
_entity.id
_entity.type
_entity.pdbx_description
1 polymer ?
#
loop_
_entity_poly.entity_id
_entity_poly.type
_entity_poly.pdbx_seq_one_letter_code
_entity_poly.pdbx_strand_id
1 'polypeptide(L)'
;MGEFFEKEVKGGYEKLVGVTSIFEQYLSNGYAIEVVLEGHASPLANPEYNTNLSNRRVNSVINFISSYGSLRKYLKNKQLSVSLVPLGESDAPSTVSDDSKNPQRAIYSLEASRERRVIVKDIIIKKN
;
A
#
# COMPACT_ATOMS: atom_id res chain seq x y z
N MET A 1 -12.67 -11.50 -14.09
CA MET A 1 -12.49 -11.88 -12.67
C MET A 1 -11.14 -12.54 -12.41
N GLY A 2 -10.79 -13.65 -13.09
CA GLY A 2 -9.52 -14.35 -12.85
C GLY A 2 -8.26 -13.49 -13.07
N GLU A 3 -8.30 -12.60 -14.06
CA GLU A 3 -7.18 -11.70 -14.34
C GLU A 3 -6.88 -10.73 -13.20
N PHE A 4 -7.90 -10.21 -12.50
CA PHE A 4 -7.71 -9.35 -11.33
C PHE A 4 -6.99 -10.08 -10.20
N PHE A 5 -7.48 -11.28 -9.85
CA PHE A 5 -6.89 -12.04 -8.75
C PHE A 5 -5.46 -12.51 -9.06
N GLU A 6 -5.20 -12.99 -10.28
CA GLU A 6 -3.86 -13.46 -10.65
C GLU A 6 -2.88 -12.30 -10.90
N LYS A 7 -3.25 -11.28 -11.67
CA LYS A 7 -2.31 -10.22 -12.07
C LYS A 7 -2.23 -9.08 -11.08
N GLU A 8 -3.36 -8.64 -10.53
CA GLU A 8 -3.40 -7.45 -9.66
C GLU A 8 -3.17 -7.85 -8.19
N VAL A 9 -3.92 -8.82 -7.67
CA VAL A 9 -3.81 -9.22 -6.26
C VAL A 9 -2.55 -10.03 -5.99
N LYS A 10 -2.43 -11.21 -6.62
CA LYS A 10 -1.26 -12.09 -6.45
C LYS A 10 -0.01 -11.46 -7.03
N GLY A 11 -0.07 -10.95 -8.26
CA GLY A 11 1.07 -10.25 -8.87
C GLY A 11 1.51 -9.00 -8.09
N GLY A 12 0.57 -8.28 -7.46
CA GLY A 12 0.90 -7.16 -6.56
C GLY A 12 1.66 -7.62 -5.31
N TYR A 13 1.22 -8.72 -4.69
CA TYR A 13 1.92 -9.33 -3.56
C TYR A 13 3.32 -9.83 -3.94
N GLU A 14 3.47 -10.52 -5.06
CA GLU A 14 4.76 -11.00 -5.55
C GLU A 14 5.74 -9.85 -5.81
N LYS A 15 5.27 -8.74 -6.39
CA LYS A 15 6.06 -7.52 -6.55
C LYS A 15 6.49 -6.92 -5.22
N LEU A 16 5.60 -6.86 -4.23
CA LEU A 16 5.92 -6.36 -2.89
C LEU A 16 7.02 -7.22 -2.24
N VAL A 17 6.90 -8.55 -2.31
CA VAL A 17 7.92 -9.48 -1.80
C VAL A 17 9.25 -9.25 -2.51
N GLY A 18 9.24 -9.18 -3.85
CA GLY A 18 10.45 -8.98 -4.64
C GLY A 18 11.17 -7.67 -4.30
N VAL A 19 10.46 -6.55 -4.26
CA VAL A 19 11.05 -5.26 -3.87
C VAL A 19 11.59 -5.29 -2.44
N THR A 20 10.83 -5.85 -1.49
CA THR A 20 11.23 -5.91 -0.08
C THR A 20 12.49 -6.77 0.12
N SER A 21 12.65 -7.85 -0.66
CA SER A 21 13.85 -8.71 -0.61
C SER A 21 15.14 -7.97 -1.00
N ILE A 22 15.04 -6.96 -1.86
CA ILE A 22 16.19 -6.18 -2.34
C ILE A 22 16.63 -5.16 -1.29
N PHE A 23 15.72 -4.70 -0.42
CA PHE A 23 16.04 -3.70 0.61
C PHE A 23 17.16 -4.17 1.54
N GLU A 24 17.16 -5.44 1.95
CA GLU A 24 18.21 -5.97 2.83
C GLU A 24 19.60 -5.82 2.23
N GLN A 25 19.75 -6.04 0.91
CA GLN A 25 21.04 -5.96 0.21
C GLN A 25 21.57 -4.52 0.19
N TYR A 26 20.72 -3.54 -0.11
CA TYR A 26 21.11 -2.13 -0.09
C TYR A 26 21.42 -1.66 1.34
N LEU A 27 20.57 -2.01 2.30
CA LEU A 27 20.72 -1.60 3.70
C LEU A 27 21.97 -2.23 4.34
N SER A 28 22.32 -3.48 4.01
CA SER A 28 23.57 -4.11 4.46
C SER A 28 24.83 -3.46 3.87
N ASN A 29 24.71 -2.88 2.68
CA ASN A 29 25.78 -2.16 2.01
C ASN A 29 25.89 -0.67 2.44
N GLY A 30 25.20 -0.28 3.51
CA GLY A 30 25.30 1.05 4.11
C GLY A 30 24.41 2.13 3.47
N TYR A 31 23.56 1.78 2.51
CA TYR A 31 22.58 2.71 1.94
C TYR A 31 21.41 2.92 2.90
N ALA A 32 20.78 4.09 2.82
CA ALA A 32 19.47 4.35 3.40
C ALA A 32 18.39 4.28 2.31
N ILE A 33 17.19 3.81 2.69
CA ILE A 33 16.04 3.67 1.80
C ILE A 33 14.85 4.40 2.43
N GLU A 34 14.18 5.21 1.63
CA GLU A 34 12.89 5.81 1.96
C GLU A 34 11.84 5.33 0.96
N VAL A 35 10.77 4.73 1.47
CA VAL A 35 9.65 4.22 0.66
C VAL A 35 8.46 5.15 0.84
N VAL A 36 7.97 5.72 -0.26
CA VAL A 36 6.77 6.56 -0.25
C VAL A 36 5.57 5.70 -0.62
N LEU A 37 4.60 5.59 0.28
CA LEU A 37 3.38 4.80 0.09
C LEU A 37 2.15 5.70 -0.03
N GLU A 38 1.34 5.44 -1.06
CA GLU A 38 0.02 6.03 -1.23
C GLU A 38 -1.06 5.04 -0.76
N GLY A 39 -1.94 5.49 0.14
CA GLY A 39 -3.07 4.71 0.63
C GLY A 39 -4.38 5.13 -0.03
N HIS A 40 -5.12 4.18 -0.59
CA HIS A 40 -6.41 4.44 -1.25
C HIS A 40 -7.57 3.72 -0.57
N ALA A 41 -8.79 4.24 -0.75
CA ALA A 41 -10.04 3.63 -0.34
C ALA A 41 -11.18 3.91 -1.32
N SER A 42 -12.09 2.93 -1.44
CA SER A 42 -13.36 3.09 -2.15
C SER A 42 -14.27 4.09 -1.43
N PRO A 43 -15.13 4.84 -2.13
CA PRO A 43 -15.90 5.94 -1.57
C PRO A 43 -17.14 5.53 -0.77
N LEU A 44 -17.03 4.51 0.08
CA LEU A 44 -18.19 3.89 0.76
C LEU A 44 -18.64 4.67 2.01
N ALA A 45 -17.68 5.27 2.72
CA ALA A 45 -17.88 5.98 3.96
C ALA A 45 -17.54 7.46 3.82
N ASN A 46 -17.64 8.24 4.90
CA ASN A 46 -17.23 9.64 4.87
C ASN A 46 -15.70 9.81 4.62
N PRO A 47 -15.27 10.98 4.12
CA PRO A 47 -13.86 11.21 3.74
C PRO A 47 -12.85 10.98 4.86
N GLU A 48 -13.19 11.37 6.10
CA GLU A 48 -12.31 11.20 7.27
C GLU A 48 -12.12 9.71 7.59
N TYR A 49 -13.20 8.93 7.53
CA TYR A 49 -13.14 7.49 7.72
C TYR A 49 -12.30 6.82 6.62
N ASN A 50 -12.48 7.20 5.37
CA ASN A 50 -11.71 6.65 4.24
C ASN A 50 -10.23 7.01 4.32
N THR A 51 -9.90 8.22 4.78
CA THR A 51 -8.53 8.62 5.13
C THR A 51 -7.95 7.68 6.20
N ASN A 52 -8.66 7.47 7.31
CA ASN A 52 -8.22 6.57 8.38
C ASN A 52 -8.10 5.10 7.92
N LEU A 53 -8.99 4.66 7.03
CA LEU A 53 -8.91 3.32 6.44
C LEU A 53 -7.67 3.17 5.55
N SER A 54 -7.36 4.18 4.74
CA SER A 54 -6.14 4.19 3.93
C SER A 54 -4.87 4.11 4.79
N ASN A 55 -4.84 4.82 5.93
CA ASN A 55 -3.75 4.72 6.91
C ASN A 55 -3.56 3.30 7.44
N ARG A 56 -4.66 2.60 7.77
CA ARG A 56 -4.59 1.20 8.24
C ARG A 56 -4.04 0.26 7.17
N ARG A 57 -4.37 0.47 5.90
CA ARG A 57 -3.83 -0.32 4.78
C ARG A 57 -2.32 -0.12 4.64
N VAL A 58 -1.85 1.12 4.71
CA VAL A 58 -0.42 1.40 4.66
C VAL A 58 0.32 0.82 5.87
N ASN A 59 -0.25 0.93 7.07
CA ASN A 59 0.31 0.28 8.25
C ASN A 59 0.44 -1.24 8.10
N SER A 60 -0.46 -1.89 7.35
CA SER A 60 -0.34 -3.33 7.06
C SER A 60 0.89 -3.63 6.18
N VAL A 61 1.20 -2.76 5.22
CA VAL A 61 2.43 -2.88 4.40
C VAL A 61 3.68 -2.61 5.24
N ILE A 62 3.65 -1.59 6.12
CA ILE A 62 4.76 -1.33 7.07
C ILE A 62 4.99 -2.53 7.98
N ASN A 63 3.92 -3.17 8.47
CA ASN A 63 4.02 -4.37 9.30
C ASN A 63 4.62 -5.54 8.52
N PHE A 64 4.24 -5.72 7.26
CA PHE A 64 4.84 -6.72 6.37
C PHE A 64 6.35 -6.48 6.18
N ILE A 65 6.75 -5.24 5.85
CA ILE A 65 8.18 -4.88 5.71
C ILE A 65 8.92 -5.13 7.03
N SER A 66 8.32 -4.77 8.16
CA SER A 66 8.90 -4.96 9.50
C SER A 66 9.07 -6.43 9.88
N SER A 67 8.19 -7.32 9.43
CA SER A 67 8.33 -8.77 9.67
C SER A 67 9.27 -9.47 8.70
N TYR A 68 9.69 -8.80 7.62
CA TYR A 68 10.52 -9.40 6.57
C TYR A 68 11.99 -9.45 6.98
N GLY A 69 12.53 -10.66 7.16
CA GLY A 69 13.93 -10.89 7.47
C GLY A 69 14.42 -10.08 8.68
N SER A 70 15.44 -9.26 8.44
CA SER A 70 16.07 -8.38 9.42
C SER A 70 15.67 -6.90 9.27
N LEU A 71 14.72 -6.56 8.40
CA LEU A 71 14.32 -5.19 8.08
C LEU A 71 13.83 -4.39 9.29
N ARG A 72 13.28 -5.06 10.31
CA ARG A 72 12.88 -4.41 11.57
C ARG A 72 14.01 -3.58 12.19
N LYS A 73 15.26 -4.03 12.11
CA LYS A 73 16.41 -3.30 12.69
C LYS A 73 16.68 -2.00 11.94
N TYR A 74 16.50 -2.00 10.62
CA TYR A 74 16.69 -0.84 9.75
C TYR A 74 15.55 0.18 9.88
N LEU A 75 14.33 -0.28 10.13
CA LEU A 75 13.22 0.60 10.50
C LEU A 75 13.50 1.30 11.84
N LYS A 76 14.01 0.55 12.84
CA LYS A 76 14.32 1.11 14.17
C LYS A 76 15.45 2.14 14.15
N ASN A 77 16.50 1.92 13.36
CA ASN A 77 17.62 2.84 13.24
C ASN A 77 17.39 3.95 12.19
N LYS A 78 16.20 3.99 11.56
CA LYS A 78 15.78 4.95 10.51
C LYS A 78 16.59 4.89 9.21
N GLN A 79 17.39 3.85 9.00
CA GLN A 79 18.07 3.61 7.73
C GLN A 79 17.08 3.10 6.66
N LEU A 80 16.00 2.45 7.07
CA LEU A 80 14.79 2.25 6.28
C LEU A 80 13.68 3.12 6.86
N SER A 81 13.07 3.98 6.05
CA SER A 81 11.93 4.79 6.43
C SER A 81 10.76 4.58 5.46
N VAL A 82 9.55 4.80 5.96
CA VAL A 82 8.34 4.75 5.17
C VAL A 82 7.57 6.04 5.40
N SER A 83 7.23 6.75 4.32
CA SER A 83 6.37 7.93 4.35
C SER A 83 5.01 7.58 3.75
N LEU A 84 3.97 8.23 4.24
CA LEU A 84 2.59 7.95 3.90
C LEU A 84 1.92 9.18 3.28
N VAL A 85 1.32 8.98 2.12
CA VAL A 85 0.42 9.91 1.44
C VAL A 85 -0.99 9.33 1.51
N PRO A 86 -1.82 9.75 2.49
CA PRO A 86 -3.16 9.22 2.63
C PRO A 86 -4.09 9.90 1.63
N LEU A 87 -4.44 9.19 0.55
CA LEU A 87 -5.35 9.71 -0.46
C LEU A 87 -6.82 9.41 -0.12
N GLY A 88 -7.09 8.43 0.74
CA GLY A 88 -8.46 8.05 1.09
C GLY A 88 -9.26 7.75 -0.19
N GLU A 89 -10.41 8.40 -0.35
CA GLU A 89 -11.25 8.28 -1.56
C GLU A 89 -10.98 9.37 -2.61
N SER A 90 -10.05 10.29 -2.38
CA SER A 90 -9.88 11.48 -3.25
C SER A 90 -9.44 11.15 -4.69
N ASP A 91 -8.83 9.99 -4.90
CA ASP A 91 -8.41 9.48 -6.21
C ASP A 91 -9.43 8.49 -6.80
N ALA A 92 -10.53 8.20 -6.10
CA ALA A 92 -11.53 7.25 -6.58
C ALA A 92 -12.33 7.85 -7.75
N PRO A 93 -12.48 7.13 -8.88
CA PRO A 93 -13.30 7.59 -9.99
C PRO A 93 -14.77 7.76 -9.58
N SER A 94 -15.46 8.75 -10.13
CA SER A 94 -16.90 8.98 -9.89
C SER A 94 -17.80 7.83 -10.35
N THR A 95 -17.25 6.88 -11.11
CA THR A 95 -17.93 5.65 -11.55
C THR A 95 -17.97 4.57 -10.47
N VAL A 96 -17.19 4.70 -9.39
CA VAL A 96 -17.18 3.76 -8.26
C VAL A 96 -18.34 4.10 -7.32
N SER A 97 -19.18 3.09 -7.04
CA SER A 97 -20.39 3.28 -6.24
C SER A 97 -20.07 3.49 -4.75
N ASP A 98 -20.69 4.52 -4.17
CA ASP A 98 -20.71 4.87 -2.74
C ASP A 98 -21.97 4.36 -2.02
N ASP A 99 -22.96 3.87 -2.76
CA ASP A 99 -24.25 3.42 -2.24
C ASP A 99 -24.13 2.16 -1.35
N SER A 100 -24.05 2.40 -0.05
CA SER A 100 -24.04 1.36 0.98
C SER A 100 -25.27 0.43 0.96
N LYS A 101 -26.39 0.85 0.35
CA LYS A 101 -27.59 0.00 0.19
C LYS A 101 -27.45 -0.97 -0.99
N ASN A 102 -26.45 -0.79 -1.85
CA ASN A 102 -26.10 -1.68 -2.93
C ASN A 102 -24.68 -2.27 -2.75
N PRO A 103 -24.49 -3.21 -1.79
CA PRO A 103 -23.18 -3.75 -1.46
C PRO A 103 -22.54 -4.53 -2.62
N GLN A 104 -23.34 -5.06 -3.56
CA GLN A 104 -22.81 -5.71 -4.75
C GLN A 104 -21.97 -4.74 -5.59
N ARG A 105 -22.41 -3.49 -5.72
CA ARG A 105 -21.68 -2.46 -6.47
C ARG A 105 -20.69 -1.69 -5.60
N ALA A 106 -21.03 -1.33 -4.38
CA ALA A 106 -20.19 -0.49 -3.53
C ALA A 106 -19.12 -1.26 -2.75
N ILE A 107 -19.26 -2.59 -2.60
CA ILE A 107 -18.35 -3.41 -1.79
C ILE A 107 -17.68 -4.52 -2.58
N TYR A 108 -18.46 -5.34 -3.28
CA TYR A 108 -17.97 -6.59 -3.88
C TYR A 108 -17.58 -6.46 -5.36
N SER A 109 -17.80 -5.28 -5.95
CA SER A 109 -17.44 -5.02 -7.33
C SER A 109 -15.93 -4.99 -7.52
N LEU A 110 -15.51 -5.19 -8.77
CA LEU A 110 -14.11 -5.14 -9.14
C LEU A 110 -13.58 -3.70 -9.04
N GLU A 111 -14.41 -2.73 -9.41
CA GLU A 111 -14.16 -1.30 -9.32
C GLU A 111 -13.91 -0.88 -7.88
N ALA A 112 -14.80 -1.25 -6.95
CA ALA A 112 -14.60 -0.97 -5.53
C ALA A 112 -13.37 -1.68 -4.97
N SER A 113 -13.06 -2.89 -5.44
CA SER A 113 -11.88 -3.65 -5.00
C SER A 113 -10.57 -2.99 -5.45
N ARG A 114 -10.52 -2.43 -6.66
CA ARG A 114 -9.34 -1.73 -7.18
C ARG A 114 -8.98 -0.48 -6.39
N GLU A 115 -9.97 0.24 -5.86
CA GLU A 115 -9.74 1.41 -4.99
C GLU A 115 -9.19 1.03 -3.60
N ARG A 116 -9.17 -0.25 -3.25
CA ARG A 116 -8.71 -0.73 -1.94
C ARG A 116 -7.28 -1.21 -2.00
N ARG A 117 -6.38 -0.31 -2.36
CA ARG A 117 -4.97 -0.62 -2.65
C ARG A 117 -4.01 0.26 -1.85
N VAL A 118 -2.75 -0.19 -1.82
CA VAL A 118 -1.59 0.62 -1.46
C VAL A 118 -0.68 0.64 -2.67
N ILE A 119 -0.18 1.83 -3.03
CA ILE A 119 0.76 2.00 -4.13
C ILE A 119 2.11 2.40 -3.54
N VAL A 120 3.19 1.78 -4.04
CA VAL A 120 4.54 2.30 -3.84
C VAL A 120 4.73 3.43 -4.85
N LYS A 121 4.70 4.67 -4.36
CA LYS A 121 4.83 5.86 -5.18
C LYS A 121 6.28 6.09 -5.61
N ASP A 122 7.19 5.96 -4.64
CA ASP A 122 8.61 6.19 -4.87
C ASP A 122 9.46 5.35 -3.91
N ILE A 123 10.68 5.06 -4.34
CA ILE A 123 11.73 4.41 -3.54
C ILE A 123 13.01 5.21 -3.71
N ILE A 124 13.37 5.94 -2.67
CA ILE A 124 14.51 6.83 -2.68
C ILE A 124 15.67 6.12 -1.96
N ILE A 125 16.75 5.86 -2.70
CA ILE A 125 17.96 5.22 -2.16
C ILE A 125 19.06 6.28 -2.02
N LYS A 126 19.58 6.44 -0.80
CA LYS A 126 20.62 7.40 -0.46
C LYS A 126 21.86 6.64 0.00
N LYS A 127 23.03 7.03 -0.49
CA LYS A 127 24.29 6.51 0.05
C LYS A 127 24.73 7.42 1.19
N ASN A 128 24.99 6.83 2.35
CA ASN A 128 25.63 7.55 3.46
C ASN A 128 27.10 7.85 3.13
#